data_AF-A0A2E4KH36-F1
#
_entry.id   AF-A0A2E4KH36-F1
#
_cell.length_a   1.000
_cell.length_b   1.000
_cell.length_c   1.000
_cell.angle_alpha   90.00
_cell.angle_beta   90.00
_cell.angle_gamma   90.00
#
_symmetry.space_group_name_H-M   'P 1'
#
loop_
_entity.id
_entity.type
_entity.pdbx_description
1 polymer ?
#
loop_
_entity_poly.entity_id
_entity_poly.type
_entity_poly.pdbx_seq_one_letter_code
_entity_poly.pdbx_strand_id
1 'polypeptide(L)'
;MKIFLFLLLSIYFISYAFANDILKQITFPEGFSIKIYAKVPNARQMAISPNGSLFVGSRAAGKVYAIQDHNNDGYGETVTEVASKLR
;
A
#
# COMPACT_ATOMS: atom_id res chain seq x y z
N MET A 1 21.28 12.85 -27.84
CA MET A 1 21.05 12.60 -26.40
C MET A 1 19.72 13.13 -25.83
N LYS A 2 19.14 14.23 -26.33
CA LYS A 2 17.86 14.77 -25.79
C LYS A 2 16.64 13.87 -26.04
N ILE A 3 16.55 13.19 -27.20
CA ILE A 3 15.40 12.33 -27.55
C ILE A 3 15.23 11.14 -26.59
N PHE A 4 16.35 10.57 -26.12
CA PHE A 4 16.37 9.42 -25.22
C PHE A 4 15.92 9.82 -23.80
N LEU A 5 16.27 11.04 -23.39
CA LEU A 5 15.84 11.63 -22.12
C LEU A 5 14.33 11.89 -22.10
N PHE A 6 13.74 12.33 -23.21
CA PHE A 6 12.28 12.48 -23.35
C PHE A 6 11.53 11.14 -23.31
N LEU A 7 12.12 10.09 -23.89
CA LEU A 7 11.56 8.72 -23.87
C LEU A 7 11.57 8.12 -22.46
N LEU A 8 12.64 8.34 -21.68
CA LEU A 8 12.70 7.93 -20.29
C LEU A 8 11.70 8.70 -19.41
N LEU A 9 11.52 10.00 -19.68
CA LEU A 9 10.55 10.84 -18.95
C LEU A 9 9.10 10.44 -19.25
N SER A 10 8.79 10.06 -20.49
CA SER A 10 7.44 9.61 -20.87
C SER A 10 7.11 8.23 -20.28
N ILE A 11 8.08 7.31 -20.20
CA ILE A 11 7.91 5.99 -19.53
C ILE A 11 7.67 6.17 -18.02
N TYR A 12 8.33 7.15 -17.39
CA TYR A 12 8.09 7.50 -15.99
C TYR A 12 6.65 8.01 -15.75
N PHE A 13 6.12 8.84 -16.66
CA PHE A 13 4.75 9.35 -16.59
C PHE A 13 3.69 8.26 -16.79
N ILE A 14 3.90 7.32 -17.71
CA ILE A 14 2.99 6.19 -17.95
C ILE A 14 2.91 5.27 -16.72
N SER A 15 4.01 5.09 -16.01
CA SER A 15 4.07 4.25 -14.79
C SER A 15 3.25 4.86 -13.63
N TYR A 16 3.17 6.19 -13.55
CA TYR A 16 2.30 6.87 -12.58
C TYR A 16 0.81 6.69 -12.89
N ALA A 17 0.42 6.71 -14.16
CA ALA A 17 -0.98 6.62 -14.57
C ALA A 17 -1.63 5.25 -14.30
N PHE A 18 -0.83 4.19 -14.19
CA PHE A 18 -1.33 2.83 -13.89
C PHE A 18 -1.65 2.60 -12.40
N ALA A 19 -1.33 3.55 -11.54
CA ALA A 19 -1.67 3.49 -10.13
C ALA A 19 -3.05 4.12 -9.87
N ASN A 20 -4.01 3.27 -9.49
CA ASN A 20 -5.27 3.57 -8.78
C ASN A 20 -6.54 3.82 -9.61
N ASP A 21 -6.99 2.79 -10.33
CA ASP A 21 -8.38 2.75 -10.83
C ASP A 21 -9.39 2.14 -9.83
N ILE A 22 -8.92 1.37 -8.84
CA ILE A 22 -9.80 0.76 -7.80
C ILE A 22 -10.46 1.82 -6.93
N LEU A 23 -9.76 2.90 -6.56
CA LEU A 23 -10.33 3.93 -5.68
C LEU A 23 -11.53 4.65 -6.33
N LYS A 24 -11.55 4.75 -7.67
CA LYS A 24 -12.67 5.34 -8.41
C LYS A 24 -13.94 4.49 -8.39
N GLN A 25 -13.80 3.20 -8.06
CA GLN A 25 -14.93 2.27 -7.98
C GLN A 25 -15.60 2.28 -6.60
N ILE A 26 -15.01 2.96 -5.62
CA ILE A 26 -15.51 3.03 -4.24
C ILE A 26 -16.31 4.33 -4.08
N THR A 27 -17.58 4.20 -3.73
CA THR A 27 -18.42 5.35 -3.35
C THR A 27 -18.36 5.56 -1.83
N PHE A 28 -18.36 6.83 -1.42
CA PHE A 28 -18.34 7.23 -0.02
C PHE A 28 -19.18 8.50 0.19
N PRO A 29 -19.70 8.76 1.41
CA PRO A 29 -20.47 9.96 1.68
C PRO A 29 -19.66 11.25 1.52
N GLU A 30 -20.34 12.38 1.38
CA GLU A 30 -19.70 13.68 1.36
C GLU A 30 -18.88 13.93 2.64
N GLY A 31 -17.72 14.58 2.49
CA GLY A 31 -16.79 14.85 3.59
C GLY A 31 -15.81 13.72 3.91
N PHE A 32 -15.93 12.55 3.27
CA PHE A 32 -14.96 11.46 3.40
C PHE A 32 -13.93 11.48 2.27
N SER A 33 -12.74 10.93 2.54
CA SER A 33 -11.73 10.66 1.52
C SER A 33 -11.05 9.32 1.80
N ILE A 34 -10.52 8.71 0.74
CA ILE A 34 -9.79 7.44 0.83
C ILE A 34 -8.46 7.54 0.10
N LYS A 35 -7.45 6.86 0.63
CA LYS A 35 -6.16 6.64 -0.04
C LYS A 35 -5.66 5.22 0.25
N ILE A 36 -4.76 4.73 -0.58
CA ILE A 36 -4.08 3.47 -0.29
C ILE A 36 -3.10 3.70 0.87
N TYR A 37 -3.29 2.97 1.98
CA TYR A 37 -2.39 3.01 3.13
C TYR A 37 -1.11 2.21 2.88
N ALA A 38 -1.24 0.96 2.44
CA ALA A 38 -0.12 0.06 2.11
C ALA A 38 -0.61 -1.10 1.21
N LYS A 39 0.31 -1.82 0.57
CA LYS A 39 0.00 -3.00 -0.26
C LYS A 39 0.54 -4.27 0.41
N VAL A 40 -0.36 -5.21 0.72
CA VAL A 40 -0.02 -6.52 1.31
C VAL A 40 -0.65 -7.63 0.46
N PRO A 41 0.10 -8.69 0.09
CA PRO A 41 -0.45 -9.81 -0.67
C PRO A 41 -1.58 -10.48 0.10
N ASN A 42 -2.76 -10.61 -0.52
CA ASN A 42 -3.93 -11.28 0.08
C ASN A 42 -4.25 -10.81 1.52
N ALA A 43 -4.15 -9.51 1.76
CA ALA A 43 -4.46 -8.89 3.06
C ALA A 43 -5.83 -9.33 3.59
N ARG A 44 -5.89 -9.68 4.88
CA ARG A 44 -7.11 -10.10 5.57
C ARG A 44 -7.20 -9.41 6.94
N GLN A 45 -7.02 -10.15 8.03
CA GLN A 45 -7.20 -9.64 9.39
C GLN A 45 -6.23 -8.49 9.66
N MET A 46 -6.68 -7.48 10.39
CA MET A 46 -5.90 -6.30 10.75
C MET A 46 -6.05 -5.99 12.23
N ALA A 47 -4.96 -5.60 12.89
CA ALA A 47 -4.96 -5.13 14.28
C ALA A 47 -3.88 -4.04 14.46
N ILE A 48 -4.21 -2.97 15.18
CA ILE A 48 -3.28 -1.89 15.50
C ILE A 48 -2.78 -2.10 16.94
N SER A 49 -1.47 -2.02 17.12
CA SER A 49 -0.85 -2.09 18.45
C SER A 49 -0.79 -0.71 19.12
N PRO A 50 -0.58 -0.64 20.46
CA PRO A 50 -0.50 0.63 21.17
C PRO A 50 0.57 1.60 20.67
N ASN A 51 1.61 1.11 19.99
CA ASN A 51 2.68 1.94 19.42
C ASN A 51 2.38 2.39 17.96
N GLY A 52 1.19 2.11 17.44
CA GLY A 52 0.77 2.52 16.09
C GLY A 52 1.10 1.54 14.98
N SER A 53 1.84 0.45 15.23
CA SER A 53 2.11 -0.55 14.19
C SER A 53 0.82 -1.29 13.80
N LEU A 54 0.52 -1.32 12.50
CA LEU A 54 -0.59 -2.08 11.93
C LEU A 54 -0.12 -3.48 11.53
N PHE A 55 -0.67 -4.50 12.17
CA PHE A 55 -0.43 -5.89 11.81
C PHE A 55 -1.49 -6.37 10.83
N VAL A 56 -1.05 -6.98 9.73
CA VAL A 56 -1.92 -7.47 8.65
C VAL A 56 -1.62 -8.94 8.36
N GLY A 57 -2.63 -9.79 8.54
CA GLY A 57 -2.56 -11.21 8.15
C GLY A 57 -2.70 -11.40 6.64
N SER A 58 -1.93 -12.32 6.08
CA SER A 58 -2.03 -12.76 4.69
C SER A 58 -2.42 -14.23 4.64
N ARG A 59 -3.71 -14.48 4.38
CA ARG A 59 -4.25 -15.85 4.47
C ARG A 59 -3.58 -16.75 3.47
N ALA A 60 -3.55 -16.40 2.18
CA ALA A 60 -2.96 -17.23 1.12
C ALA A 60 -1.45 -17.46 1.31
N ALA A 61 -0.71 -16.45 1.77
CA ALA A 61 0.73 -16.55 1.95
C ALA A 61 1.14 -17.28 3.25
N GLY A 62 0.22 -17.42 4.23
CA GLY A 62 0.55 -17.99 5.54
C GLY A 62 1.52 -17.10 6.31
N LYS A 63 1.31 -15.77 6.27
CA LYS A 63 2.22 -14.75 6.81
C LYS A 63 1.49 -13.67 7.60
N VAL A 64 2.22 -12.98 8.46
CA VAL A 64 1.81 -11.72 9.10
C VAL A 64 2.83 -10.64 8.76
N TYR A 65 2.33 -9.47 8.41
CA TYR A 65 3.12 -8.27 8.11
C TYR A 65 2.88 -7.22 9.19
N ALA A 66 3.93 -6.53 9.63
CA ALA A 66 3.84 -5.30 10.41
C ALA A 66 4.07 -4.12 9.48
N ILE A 67 3.23 -3.09 9.60
CA ILE A 67 3.27 -1.89 8.80
C ILE A 67 3.44 -0.69 9.73
N GLN A 68 4.43 0.16 9.44
CA GLN A 68 4.71 1.35 10.25
C GLN A 68 4.59 2.60 9.37
N ASP A 69 3.86 3.58 9.90
CA ASP A 69 3.80 4.95 9.41
C ASP A 69 4.74 5.77 10.30
N HIS A 70 5.88 6.17 9.75
CA HIS A 70 6.94 6.86 10.49
C HIS A 70 6.70 8.35 10.62
N ASN A 71 5.94 8.95 9.69
CA ASN A 71 5.74 10.39 9.62
C ASN A 71 4.31 10.81 10.05
N ASN A 72 3.46 9.84 10.37
CA ASN A 72 2.05 9.98 10.72
C ASN A 72 1.21 10.68 9.64
N ASP A 73 1.58 10.54 8.36
CA ASP A 73 0.84 11.12 7.26
C ASP A 73 -0.38 10.28 6.85
N GLY A 74 -0.52 9.06 7.39
CA GLY A 74 -1.51 8.07 7.02
C GLY A 74 -1.08 7.18 5.84
N TYR A 75 0.22 6.95 5.67
CA TYR A 75 0.81 6.03 4.69
C TYR A 75 1.79 5.12 5.41
N GLY A 76 1.67 3.81 5.21
CA GLY A 76 2.59 2.85 5.82
C GLY A 76 3.86 2.71 4.98
N GLU A 77 4.95 3.40 5.34
CA GLU A 77 6.18 3.36 4.55
C GLU A 77 6.83 1.97 4.54
N THR A 78 6.81 1.29 5.69
CA THR A 78 7.48 0.01 5.83
C THR A 78 6.45 -1.11 5.95
N VAL A 79 6.66 -2.19 5.19
CA VAL A 79 5.86 -3.41 5.25
C VAL A 79 6.82 -4.57 5.50
N THR A 80 6.89 -5.03 6.75
CA THR A 80 7.85 -6.04 7.19
C THR A 80 7.14 -7.34 7.49
N GLU A 81 7.61 -8.46 6.93
CA GLU A 81 7.16 -9.78 7.36
C GLU A 81 7.65 -10.05 8.79
N VAL A 82 6.74 -10.32 9.71
CA VAL A 82 7.06 -10.60 11.13
C VAL A 82 6.76 -12.04 11.53
N ALA A 83 5.97 -12.76 10.73
CA ALA A 83 5.76 -14.19 10.89
C ALA A 83 5.48 -14.85 9.53
N SER A 84 5.90 -16.10 9.39
CA SER A 84 5.64 -16.93 8.22
C SER A 84 5.46 -18.39 8.60
N LYS A 85 5.09 -19.22 7.60
CA LYS A 85 4.80 -20.65 7.76
C LYS A 85 3.62 -20.91 8.72
N LEU A 86 2.60 -20.07 8.66
CA LEU A 86 1.40 -20.17 9.50
C LEU A 86 0.30 -21.05 8.86
N ARG A 87 0.70 -22.08 8.12
CA ARG A 87 -0.16 -23.01 7.41
C ARG A 87 0.38 -24.42 7.52
#